data_AF-A0A849IIY0-F1
#
_entry.id   AF-A0A849IIY0-F1
#
_cell.length_a   1.000
_cell.length_b   1.000
_cell.length_c   1.000
_cell.angle_alpha   90.00
_cell.angle_beta   90.00
_cell.angle_gamma   90.00
#
_symmetry.space_group_name_H-M   'P 1'
#
loop_
_entity.id
_entity.type
_entity.pdbx_description
1 polymer ?
#
loop_
_entity_poly.entity_id
_entity_poly.type
_entity_poly.pdbx_seq_one_letter_code
_entity_poly.pdbx_strand_id
1 'polypeptide(L)'
;MQERGAFVVGGLVGLLLLFPLGSVVHVSSRFPGSLLGSVLGMAAAVLMLVPLLYLVVKRVAWLRNRVTRFVSMRTLLAIHVYAGLLGPILGLVHAAHKFRSPLGLSLTGMMLLVVLTGYVGRHLLLRISTAVKGERSRLAALTAEFEEAAAALPIDLAGSRPWWQHMFEREAAEGLTARRVEELARGIADVEHAIRAEEVTRDLFERWLPIHTVTAILLYGLLALHVWSGYYYGFRWLR
;
A
#
# COMPACT_ATOMS: atom_id res chain seq x y z
N MET A 1 -14.97 -5.58 -10.13
CA MET A 1 -15.37 -5.02 -8.81
C MET A 1 -14.27 -4.20 -8.11
N GLN A 2 -12.98 -4.57 -8.18
CA GLN A 2 -11.89 -3.82 -7.52
C GLN A 2 -11.69 -2.38 -8.01
N GLU A 3 -11.93 -2.12 -9.30
CA GLU A 3 -11.77 -0.77 -9.89
C GLU A 3 -12.76 0.24 -9.29
N ARG A 4 -14.04 -0.13 -9.19
CA ARG A 4 -15.07 0.72 -8.56
C ARG A 4 -14.72 1.09 -7.11
N GLY A 5 -14.14 0.14 -6.37
CA GLY A 5 -13.68 0.38 -5.00
C GLY A 5 -12.56 1.42 -4.91
N ALA A 6 -11.61 1.41 -5.86
CA ALA A 6 -10.51 2.37 -5.87
C ALA A 6 -11.01 3.81 -6.17
N PHE A 7 -11.95 3.96 -7.09
CA PHE A 7 -12.57 5.27 -7.38
C PHE A 7 -13.36 5.81 -6.18
N VAL A 8 -14.14 4.95 -5.51
CA VAL A 8 -14.88 5.35 -4.30
C VAL A 8 -13.93 5.79 -3.18
N VAL A 9 -12.88 5.01 -2.91
CA VAL A 9 -11.88 5.36 -1.89
C VAL A 9 -11.16 6.65 -2.26
N GLY A 10 -10.74 6.82 -3.51
CA GLY A 10 -10.10 8.04 -3.98
C GLY A 10 -11.00 9.27 -3.85
N GLY A 11 -12.29 9.15 -4.21
CA GLY A 11 -13.28 10.20 -4.03
C GLY A 11 -13.51 10.57 -2.56
N LEU A 12 -13.57 9.58 -1.67
CA LEU A 12 -13.69 9.82 -0.22
C LEU A 12 -12.43 10.48 0.37
N VAL A 13 -11.23 10.10 -0.08
CA VAL A 13 -9.98 10.78 0.31
C VAL A 13 -9.97 12.22 -0.19
N GLY A 14 -10.36 12.45 -1.46
CA GLY A 14 -10.50 13.80 -2.01
C GLY A 14 -11.47 14.66 -1.21
N LEU A 15 -12.65 14.10 -0.89
CA LEU A 15 -13.63 14.75 -0.01
C LEU A 15 -13.01 15.07 1.36
N LEU A 16 -12.32 14.13 1.99
CA LEU A 16 -11.68 14.32 3.29
C LEU A 16 -10.63 15.43 3.27
N LEU A 17 -9.84 15.54 2.21
CA LEU A 17 -8.81 16.58 2.06
C LEU A 17 -9.42 17.96 1.80
N LEU A 18 -10.53 18.03 1.06
CA LEU A 18 -11.23 19.27 0.75
C LEU A 18 -12.12 19.76 1.90
N PHE A 19 -12.69 18.85 2.69
CA PHE A 19 -13.67 19.18 3.71
C PHE A 19 -13.17 20.23 4.73
N PRO A 20 -11.95 20.14 5.28
CA PRO A 20 -11.43 21.15 6.20
C PRO A 20 -11.37 22.56 5.60
N LEU A 21 -11.16 22.70 4.28
CA LEU A 21 -11.10 24.01 3.61
C LEU A 21 -12.43 24.78 3.71
N GLY A 22 -13.55 24.07 3.95
CA GLY A 22 -14.85 24.69 4.24
C GLY A 22 -14.83 25.64 5.44
N SER A 23 -13.84 25.54 6.34
CA SER A 23 -13.71 26.45 7.49
C SER A 23 -13.44 27.89 7.11
N VAL A 24 -12.96 28.14 5.89
CA VAL A 24 -12.80 29.49 5.35
C VAL A 24 -14.16 30.14 5.09
N VAL A 25 -15.19 29.35 4.78
CA VAL A 25 -16.51 29.82 4.37
C VAL A 25 -17.53 29.74 5.50
N HIS A 26 -17.49 28.69 6.32
CA HIS A 26 -18.48 28.47 7.37
C HIS A 26 -17.86 27.80 8.60
N VAL A 27 -18.28 28.24 9.80
CA VAL A 27 -17.91 27.64 11.08
C VAL A 27 -19.11 27.63 12.01
N SER A 28 -19.50 26.46 12.52
CA SER A 28 -20.56 26.34 13.53
C SER A 28 -19.97 26.05 14.90
N SER A 29 -19.89 27.08 15.76
CA SER A 29 -19.21 26.99 17.05
C SER A 29 -19.96 26.18 18.12
N ARG A 30 -21.29 26.05 17.97
CA ARG A 30 -22.19 25.38 18.92
C ARG A 30 -22.37 23.89 18.64
N PHE A 31 -22.20 23.45 17.39
CA PHE A 31 -22.48 22.07 16.97
C PHE A 31 -21.63 21.01 17.68
N PRO A 32 -20.29 21.16 17.84
CA PRO A 32 -19.49 20.14 18.52
C PRO A 32 -19.91 19.93 19.98
N GLY A 33 -20.47 20.97 20.60
CA GLY A 33 -21.03 20.94 21.95
C GLY A 33 -22.53 20.64 22.00
N SER A 34 -23.12 20.07 20.96
CA SER A 34 -24.49 19.58 20.99
C SER A 34 -24.53 18.07 21.25
N LEU A 35 -25.70 17.54 21.60
CA LEU A 35 -25.91 16.09 21.72
C LEU A 35 -25.54 15.38 20.41
N LEU A 36 -26.02 15.88 19.27
CA LEU A 36 -25.72 15.32 17.95
C LEU A 36 -24.22 15.38 17.64
N GLY A 37 -23.56 16.51 17.95
CA GLY A 37 -22.12 16.63 17.83
C GLY A 37 -21.40 15.56 18.65
N SER A 38 -21.77 15.38 19.91
CA SER A 38 -21.15 14.40 20.81
C SER A 38 -21.34 12.95 20.35
N VAL A 39 -22.55 12.59 19.88
CA VAL A 39 -22.83 11.26 19.31
C VAL A 39 -21.98 11.01 18.07
N LEU A 40 -21.84 11.99 17.17
CA LEU A 40 -20.97 11.89 16.00
C LEU A 40 -19.50 11.74 16.38
N GLY A 41 -19.03 12.51 17.36
CA GLY A 41 -17.66 12.40 17.86
C GLY A 41 -17.38 11.03 18.47
N MET A 42 -18.32 10.48 19.23
CA MET A 42 -18.21 9.14 19.81
C MET A 42 -18.23 8.05 18.73
N ALA A 43 -19.13 8.15 17.75
CA ALA A 43 -19.16 7.24 16.60
C ALA A 43 -17.86 7.31 15.79
N ALA A 44 -17.32 8.51 15.56
CA ALA A 44 -16.04 8.71 14.91
C ALA A 44 -14.88 8.03 15.68
N ALA A 45 -14.81 8.25 17.00
CA ALA A 45 -13.79 7.64 17.85
C ALA A 45 -13.88 6.12 17.84
N VAL A 46 -15.08 5.54 17.98
CA VAL A 46 -15.32 4.09 17.90
C VAL A 46 -14.88 3.53 16.55
N LEU A 47 -15.25 4.18 15.45
CA LEU A 47 -14.81 3.76 14.11
C LEU A 47 -13.30 3.86 13.94
N MET A 48 -12.67 4.89 14.51
CA MET A 48 -11.21 5.02 14.51
C MET A 48 -10.51 3.92 15.32
N LEU A 49 -11.16 3.25 16.27
CA LEU A 49 -10.57 2.10 16.98
C LEU A 49 -10.56 0.82 16.13
N VAL A 50 -11.42 0.71 15.11
CA VAL A 50 -11.49 -0.49 14.25
C VAL A 50 -10.17 -0.74 13.48
N PRO A 51 -9.53 0.28 12.87
CA PRO A 51 -8.19 0.12 12.29
C PRO A 51 -7.13 -0.38 13.28
N LEU A 52 -7.20 0.05 14.55
CA LEU A 52 -6.30 -0.43 15.61
C LEU A 52 -6.57 -1.90 15.93
N LEU A 53 -7.84 -2.29 16.02
CA LEU A 53 -8.23 -3.67 16.25
C LEU A 53 -7.69 -4.60 15.16
N TYR A 54 -7.68 -4.15 13.90
CA TYR A 54 -7.04 -4.90 12.81
C TYR A 54 -5.55 -5.18 13.08
N LEU A 55 -4.79 -4.20 13.60
CA LEU A 55 -3.38 -4.40 13.95
C LEU A 55 -3.23 -5.47 15.05
N VAL A 56 -4.09 -5.42 16.07
CA VAL A 56 -4.10 -6.41 17.16
C VAL A 56 -4.41 -7.81 16.62
N VAL A 57 -5.45 -7.95 15.80
CA VAL A 57 -5.82 -9.22 15.16
C VAL A 57 -4.68 -9.74 14.28
N LYS A 58 -4.02 -8.86 13.53
CA LYS A 58 -2.89 -9.24 12.66
C LYS A 58 -1.70 -9.78 13.47
N ARG A 59 -1.40 -9.17 14.62
CA ARG A 59 -0.19 -9.47 15.43
C ARG A 59 -0.39 -10.62 16.42
N VAL A 60 -1.60 -10.80 16.96
CA VAL A 60 -1.91 -11.83 17.96
C VAL A 60 -2.47 -13.08 17.28
N ALA A 61 -1.66 -14.16 17.21
CA ALA A 61 -2.00 -15.39 16.48
C ALA A 61 -3.30 -16.06 16.96
N TRP A 62 -3.56 -16.07 18.27
CA TRP A 62 -4.80 -16.62 18.84
C TRP A 62 -6.04 -15.85 18.36
N LEU A 63 -5.97 -14.52 18.37
CA LEU A 63 -7.09 -13.67 17.96
C LEU A 63 -7.30 -13.76 16.45
N ARG A 64 -6.20 -13.77 15.68
CA ARG A 64 -6.21 -14.03 14.24
C ARG A 64 -7.01 -15.28 13.92
N ASN A 65 -6.63 -16.43 14.46
CA ASN A 65 -7.25 -17.72 14.15
C ASN A 65 -8.76 -17.74 14.47
N ARG A 66 -9.18 -17.07 15.56
CA ARG A 66 -10.60 -16.95 15.92
C ARG A 66 -11.37 -16.06 14.95
N VAL A 67 -10.86 -14.86 14.66
CA VAL A 67 -11.55 -13.90 13.79
C VAL A 67 -11.56 -14.39 12.35
N THR A 68 -10.49 -15.03 11.87
CA THR A 68 -10.40 -15.56 10.52
C THR A 68 -11.34 -16.75 10.25
N ARG A 69 -11.92 -17.34 11.29
CA ARG A 69 -13.00 -18.32 11.17
C ARG A 69 -14.31 -17.70 10.65
N PHE A 70 -14.53 -16.41 10.95
CA PHE A 70 -15.74 -15.68 10.57
C PHE A 70 -15.49 -14.70 9.42
N VAL A 71 -14.33 -14.05 9.40
CA VAL A 71 -14.03 -12.96 8.47
C VAL A 71 -12.63 -13.13 7.88
N SER A 72 -12.53 -13.20 6.55
CA SER A 72 -11.23 -13.36 5.87
C SER A 72 -10.28 -12.18 6.15
N MET A 73 -8.96 -12.42 6.09
CA MET A 73 -7.95 -11.35 6.22
C MET A 73 -8.12 -10.25 5.18
N ARG A 74 -8.57 -10.59 3.97
CA ARG A 74 -8.86 -9.62 2.91
C ARG A 74 -10.00 -8.69 3.29
N THR A 75 -11.04 -9.23 3.92
CA THR A 75 -12.20 -8.47 4.42
C THR A 75 -11.80 -7.58 5.59
N LEU A 76 -10.99 -8.09 6.54
CA LEU A 76 -10.49 -7.28 7.66
C LEU A 76 -9.66 -6.09 7.19
N LEU A 77 -8.82 -6.26 6.16
CA LEU A 77 -8.09 -5.15 5.54
C LEU A 77 -9.03 -4.14 4.87
N ALA A 78 -10.10 -4.61 4.23
CA ALA A 78 -11.11 -3.71 3.66
C ALA A 78 -11.82 -2.90 4.76
N ILE A 79 -12.22 -3.55 5.85
CA ILE A 79 -12.81 -2.91 7.03
C ILE A 79 -11.85 -1.87 7.62
N HIS A 80 -10.56 -2.19 7.76
CA HIS A 80 -9.54 -1.25 8.23
C HIS A 80 -9.50 0.03 7.37
N VAL A 81 -9.54 -0.10 6.03
CA VAL A 81 -9.55 1.08 5.16
C VAL A 81 -10.85 1.86 5.25
N TYR A 82 -12.01 1.19 5.16
CA TYR A 82 -13.28 1.91 5.21
C TYR A 82 -13.51 2.59 6.57
N ALA A 83 -13.22 1.91 7.68
CA ALA A 83 -13.30 2.51 9.01
C ALA A 83 -12.26 3.64 9.19
N GLY A 84 -11.05 3.44 8.63
CA GLY A 84 -10.00 4.44 8.58
C GLY A 84 -10.29 5.66 7.70
N LEU A 85 -11.35 5.64 6.88
CA LEU A 85 -11.86 6.80 6.14
C LEU A 85 -13.12 7.38 6.79
N LEU A 86 -14.09 6.54 7.13
CA LEU A 86 -15.37 6.95 7.71
C LEU A 86 -15.21 7.58 9.09
N GLY A 87 -14.32 7.03 9.93
CA GLY A 87 -14.00 7.60 11.24
C GLY A 87 -13.52 9.05 11.12
N PRO A 88 -12.47 9.33 10.32
CA PRO A 88 -12.05 10.69 10.00
C PRO A 88 -13.14 11.62 9.44
N ILE A 89 -13.95 11.14 8.49
CA ILE A 89 -15.06 11.94 7.92
C ILE A 89 -16.03 12.38 9.02
N LEU A 90 -16.45 11.46 9.88
CA LEU A 90 -17.33 11.79 11.01
C LEU A 90 -16.65 12.70 12.03
N GLY A 91 -15.33 12.53 12.25
CA GLY A 91 -14.53 13.41 13.10
C GLY A 91 -14.49 14.85 12.60
N LEU A 92 -14.36 15.04 11.28
CA LEU A 92 -14.41 16.36 10.65
C LEU A 92 -15.80 16.99 10.74
N VAL A 93 -16.86 16.20 10.53
CA VAL A 93 -18.25 16.67 10.73
C VAL A 93 -18.49 17.04 12.19
N HIS A 94 -18.02 16.24 13.15
CA HIS A 94 -18.07 16.55 14.58
C HIS A 94 -17.36 17.87 14.89
N ALA A 95 -16.19 18.11 14.30
CA ALA A 95 -15.44 19.35 14.49
C ALA A 95 -16.17 20.58 13.95
N ALA A 96 -17.12 20.41 13.00
CA ALA A 96 -17.91 21.47 12.37
C ALA A 96 -17.07 22.70 11.99
N HIS A 97 -15.90 22.44 11.39
CA HIS A 97 -14.94 23.44 10.93
C HIS A 97 -14.33 24.33 12.04
N LYS A 98 -14.44 23.92 13.31
CA LYS A 98 -13.90 24.64 14.47
C LYS A 98 -12.45 24.22 14.78
N PHE A 99 -11.48 24.75 14.03
CA PHE A 99 -10.05 24.42 14.18
C PHE A 99 -9.25 25.41 15.06
N ARG A 100 -9.87 25.98 16.11
CA ARG A 100 -9.20 27.01 16.94
C ARG A 100 -8.32 26.47 18.06
N SER A 101 -8.37 25.18 18.35
CA SER A 101 -7.54 24.57 19.39
C SER A 101 -6.30 23.91 18.77
N PRO A 102 -5.11 24.06 19.39
CA PRO A 102 -3.90 23.37 18.92
C PRO A 102 -4.09 21.85 18.82
N LEU A 103 -4.82 21.27 19.79
CA LEU A 103 -5.15 19.84 19.82
C LEU A 103 -6.07 19.42 18.67
N GLY A 104 -7.11 20.20 18.37
CA GLY A 104 -8.03 19.89 17.27
C GLY A 104 -7.35 20.02 15.90
N LEU A 105 -6.49 21.02 15.74
CA LEU A 105 -5.72 21.22 14.51
C LEU A 105 -4.70 20.10 14.30
N SER A 106 -3.94 19.74 15.34
CA SER A 106 -2.96 18.64 15.26
C SER A 106 -3.64 17.29 15.02
N LEU A 107 -4.75 17.01 15.70
CA LEU A 107 -5.54 15.79 15.49
C LEU A 107 -6.05 15.71 14.05
N THR A 108 -6.59 16.82 13.52
CA THR A 108 -7.06 16.89 12.13
C THR A 108 -5.90 16.68 11.14
N GLY A 109 -4.79 17.41 11.31
CA GLY A 109 -3.62 17.26 10.44
C GLY A 109 -3.06 15.84 10.45
N MET A 110 -2.92 15.24 11.63
CA MET A 110 -2.44 13.86 11.77
C MET A 110 -3.41 12.86 11.14
N MET A 111 -4.72 13.08 11.29
CA MET A 111 -5.76 12.25 10.69
C MET A 111 -5.67 12.26 9.16
N LEU A 112 -5.54 13.44 8.55
CA LEU A 112 -5.34 13.58 7.10
C LEU A 112 -4.04 12.89 6.66
N LEU A 113 -2.95 13.06 7.41
CA LEU A 113 -1.66 12.44 7.13
C LEU A 113 -1.73 10.90 7.17
N VAL A 114 -2.40 10.33 8.18
CA VAL A 114 -2.59 8.87 8.28
C VAL A 114 -3.42 8.33 7.12
N VAL A 115 -4.50 9.02 6.74
CA VAL A 115 -5.31 8.61 5.58
C VAL A 115 -4.51 8.70 4.29
N LEU A 116 -3.76 9.78 4.08
CA LEU A 116 -2.94 9.96 2.88
C LEU A 116 -1.83 8.89 2.79
N THR A 117 -1.12 8.66 3.90
CA THR A 117 -0.07 7.64 3.94
C THR A 117 -0.64 6.23 3.71
N GLY A 118 -1.81 5.93 4.27
CA GLY A 118 -2.51 4.66 4.05
C GLY A 118 -2.99 4.48 2.61
N TYR A 119 -3.53 5.55 2.00
CA TYR A 119 -3.99 5.55 0.61
C TYR A 119 -2.83 5.29 -0.36
N VAL A 120 -1.72 6.03 -0.22
CA VAL A 120 -0.52 5.85 -1.05
C VAL A 120 0.04 4.44 -0.87
N GLY A 121 0.18 3.96 0.37
CA GLY A 121 0.70 2.62 0.64
C GLY A 121 -0.15 1.52 0.03
N ARG A 122 -1.48 1.62 0.11
CA ARG A 122 -2.39 0.60 -0.42
C ARG A 122 -2.64 0.69 -1.91
N HIS A 123 -2.66 1.87 -2.51
CA HIS A 123 -3.11 2.02 -3.91
C HIS A 123 -1.99 2.32 -4.87
N LEU A 124 -0.95 3.03 -4.45
CA LEU A 124 0.23 3.25 -5.29
C LEU A 124 1.21 2.09 -5.13
N LEU A 125 1.72 1.87 -3.91
CA LEU A 125 2.79 0.90 -3.69
C LEU A 125 2.35 -0.55 -3.97
N LEU A 126 1.14 -0.94 -3.58
CA LEU A 126 0.64 -2.29 -3.88
C LEU A 126 0.47 -2.52 -5.39
N ARG A 127 0.02 -1.52 -6.16
CA ARG A 127 -0.14 -1.67 -7.62
C ARG A 127 1.21 -1.87 -8.31
N ILE A 128 2.19 -1.06 -7.93
CA ILE A 128 3.57 -1.20 -8.42
C ILE A 128 4.10 -2.59 -8.02
N SER A 129 3.93 -2.99 -6.77
CA SER A 129 4.40 -4.30 -6.29
C SER A 129 3.75 -5.46 -7.04
N THR A 130 2.45 -5.40 -7.33
CA THR A 130 1.78 -6.45 -8.11
C THR A 130 2.19 -6.46 -9.58
N ALA A 131 2.51 -5.31 -10.17
CA ALA A 131 2.94 -5.22 -11.56
C ALA A 131 4.33 -5.84 -11.79
N VAL A 132 5.17 -5.85 -10.74
CA VAL A 132 6.58 -6.25 -10.85
C VAL A 132 6.85 -7.65 -10.25
N LYS A 133 5.83 -8.29 -9.68
CA LYS A 133 5.99 -9.60 -9.02
C LYS A 133 5.94 -10.76 -10.01
N GLY A 134 6.98 -11.59 -10.07
CA GLY A 134 6.88 -12.92 -10.70
C GLY A 134 8.09 -13.45 -11.48
N GLU A 135 9.20 -12.72 -11.54
CA GLU A 135 10.21 -12.98 -12.57
C GLU A 135 11.42 -13.83 -12.14
N ARG A 136 11.55 -14.14 -10.83
CA ARG A 136 12.71 -14.89 -10.30
C ARG A 136 12.84 -16.33 -10.80
N SER A 137 11.74 -17.06 -10.95
CA SER A 137 11.77 -18.43 -11.50
C SER A 137 12.02 -18.43 -13.01
N ARG A 138 11.60 -17.36 -13.71
CA ARG A 138 11.82 -17.18 -15.14
C ARG A 138 13.28 -16.86 -15.45
N LEU A 139 13.93 -16.07 -14.60
CA LEU A 139 15.37 -15.81 -14.70
C LEU A 139 16.15 -17.12 -14.66
N ALA A 140 15.90 -17.96 -13.65
CA ALA A 140 16.61 -19.23 -13.50
C ALA A 140 16.43 -20.15 -14.72
N ALA A 141 15.24 -20.21 -15.31
CA ALA A 141 14.98 -20.99 -16.52
C ALA A 141 15.73 -20.42 -17.74
N LEU A 142 15.66 -19.10 -17.97
CA LEU A 142 16.34 -18.45 -19.10
C LEU A 142 17.87 -18.54 -18.99
N THR A 143 18.42 -18.43 -17.78
CA THR A 143 19.85 -18.60 -17.53
C THR A 143 20.30 -20.03 -17.84
N ALA A 144 19.53 -21.04 -17.45
CA ALA A 144 19.85 -22.44 -17.78
C ALA A 144 19.81 -22.70 -19.30
N GLU A 145 18.77 -22.20 -20.00
CA GLU A 145 18.69 -22.32 -21.46
C GLU A 145 19.82 -21.57 -22.19
N PHE A 146 20.24 -20.43 -21.64
CA PHE A 146 21.37 -19.66 -22.16
C PHE A 146 22.69 -20.43 -22.00
N GLU A 147 22.94 -21.02 -20.83
CA GLU A 147 24.14 -21.83 -20.59
C GLU A 147 24.20 -23.04 -21.51
N GLU A 148 23.08 -23.74 -21.74
CA GLU A 148 23.00 -24.85 -22.70
C GLU A 148 23.26 -24.39 -24.14
N ALA A 149 22.66 -23.27 -24.57
CA ALA A 149 22.87 -22.71 -25.90
C ALA A 149 24.30 -22.20 -26.12
N ALA A 150 24.92 -21.63 -25.08
CA ALA A 150 26.30 -21.19 -25.11
C ALA A 150 27.28 -22.38 -25.14
N ALA A 151 27.00 -23.46 -24.42
CA ALA A 151 27.81 -24.68 -24.43
C ALA A 151 27.71 -25.45 -25.77
N ALA A 152 26.60 -25.29 -26.49
CA ALA A 152 26.42 -25.85 -27.84
C ALA A 152 27.19 -25.09 -28.93
N LEU A 153 27.80 -23.94 -28.61
CA LEU A 153 28.72 -23.27 -29.53
C LEU A 153 29.94 -24.18 -29.76
N PRO A 154 30.21 -24.57 -31.01
CA PRO A 154 31.28 -25.53 -31.29
C PRO A 154 32.65 -24.97 -30.89
N ILE A 155 33.28 -25.57 -29.88
CA ILE A 155 34.71 -25.45 -29.58
C ILE A 155 35.40 -26.58 -30.35
N ASP A 156 36.26 -26.23 -31.31
CA ASP A 156 36.81 -27.16 -32.30
C ASP A 156 37.68 -28.27 -31.66
N LEU A 157 37.32 -29.53 -31.94
CA LEU A 157 38.23 -30.66 -31.98
C LEU A 157 38.16 -31.26 -33.40
N ALA A 158 39.17 -30.88 -34.19
CA ALA A 158 39.35 -31.13 -35.61
C ALA A 158 39.00 -32.57 -36.09
N GLY A 159 38.24 -32.66 -37.19
CA GLY A 159 37.86 -33.93 -37.82
C GLY A 159 37.62 -33.89 -39.34
N SER A 160 38.65 -34.28 -40.10
CA SER A 160 38.70 -35.04 -41.37
C SER A 160 37.62 -34.94 -42.47
N ARG A 161 37.04 -33.77 -42.75
CA ARG A 161 36.11 -33.57 -43.89
C ARG A 161 36.48 -32.32 -44.72
N PRO A 162 36.07 -32.25 -46.01
CA PRO A 162 36.52 -31.22 -46.95
C PRO A 162 36.09 -29.79 -46.56
N TRP A 163 37.02 -28.84 -46.68
CA TRP A 163 36.92 -27.50 -46.08
C TRP A 163 35.78 -26.61 -46.63
N TRP A 164 35.39 -26.78 -47.90
CA TRP A 164 34.39 -25.93 -48.57
C TRP A 164 32.95 -26.24 -48.14
N GLN A 165 32.62 -27.50 -47.88
CA GLN A 165 31.27 -27.89 -47.39
C GLN A 165 31.09 -27.51 -45.92
N HIS A 166 32.14 -27.62 -45.12
CA HIS A 166 32.10 -27.17 -43.73
C HIS A 166 31.90 -25.68 -43.58
N MET A 167 32.46 -24.87 -44.46
CA MET A 167 32.40 -23.42 -44.31
C MET A 167 30.95 -22.90 -44.31
N PHE A 168 30.14 -23.29 -45.29
CA PHE A 168 28.76 -22.79 -45.42
C PHE A 168 27.78 -23.37 -44.39
N GLU A 169 27.87 -24.67 -44.07
CA GLU A 169 27.02 -25.29 -43.04
C GLU A 169 27.37 -24.77 -41.64
N ARG A 170 28.65 -24.46 -41.39
CA ARG A 170 29.10 -23.84 -40.13
C ARG A 170 28.64 -22.40 -40.01
N GLU A 171 28.81 -21.57 -41.04
CA GLU A 171 28.36 -20.17 -40.99
C GLU A 171 26.85 -20.07 -40.70
N ALA A 172 26.06 -20.96 -41.31
CA ALA A 172 24.63 -21.03 -41.05
C ALA A 172 24.31 -21.52 -39.63
N ALA A 173 24.96 -22.58 -39.14
CA ALA A 173 24.72 -23.15 -37.81
C ALA A 173 25.25 -22.27 -36.67
N GLU A 174 26.46 -21.71 -36.82
CA GLU A 174 27.06 -20.75 -35.88
C GLU A 174 26.22 -19.46 -35.84
N GLY A 175 25.73 -18.99 -36.99
CA GLY A 175 24.83 -17.83 -37.07
C GLY A 175 23.48 -18.04 -36.37
N LEU A 176 22.89 -19.24 -36.48
CA LEU A 176 21.64 -19.58 -35.80
C LEU A 176 21.82 -19.69 -34.28
N THR A 177 22.88 -20.35 -33.83
CA THR A 177 23.20 -20.50 -32.39
C THR A 177 23.56 -19.16 -31.77
N ALA A 178 24.35 -18.32 -32.45
CA ALA A 178 24.70 -16.97 -31.99
C ALA A 178 23.46 -16.07 -31.83
N ARG A 179 22.51 -16.11 -32.78
CA ARG A 179 21.23 -15.38 -32.66
C ARG A 179 20.40 -15.86 -31.47
N ARG A 180 20.33 -17.18 -31.24
CA ARG A 180 19.62 -17.75 -30.08
C ARG A 180 20.24 -17.33 -28.75
N VAL A 181 21.56 -17.34 -28.66
CA VAL A 181 22.32 -16.85 -27.49
C VAL A 181 22.05 -15.36 -27.25
N GLU A 182 22.01 -14.54 -28.32
CA GLU A 182 21.68 -13.12 -28.21
C GLU A 182 20.23 -12.88 -27.75
N GLU A 183 19.26 -13.62 -28.27
CA GLU A 183 17.85 -13.55 -27.85
C GLU A 183 17.66 -13.94 -26.38
N LEU A 184 18.32 -15.02 -25.94
CA LEU A 184 18.30 -15.45 -24.54
C LEU A 184 18.99 -14.42 -23.63
N ALA A 185 20.11 -13.83 -24.05
CA ALA A 185 20.79 -12.77 -23.31
C ALA A 185 19.89 -11.51 -23.14
N ARG A 186 19.17 -11.09 -24.20
CA ARG A 186 18.20 -10.00 -24.09
C ARG A 186 17.06 -10.37 -23.13
N GLY A 187 16.53 -11.59 -23.22
CA GLY A 187 15.49 -12.07 -22.31
C GLY A 187 15.93 -12.08 -20.84
N ILE A 188 17.17 -12.49 -20.57
CA ILE A 188 17.77 -12.42 -19.23
C ILE A 188 17.87 -10.97 -18.75
N ALA A 189 18.36 -10.06 -19.59
CA ALA A 189 18.47 -8.65 -19.24
C ALA A 189 17.12 -8.01 -18.88
N ASP A 190 16.07 -8.28 -19.66
CA ASP A 190 14.71 -7.79 -19.39
C ASP A 190 14.16 -8.29 -18.05
N VAL A 191 14.37 -9.58 -17.75
CA VAL A 191 13.94 -10.21 -16.50
C VAL A 191 14.74 -9.69 -15.30
N GLU A 192 16.05 -9.46 -15.45
CA GLU A 192 16.85 -8.81 -14.41
C GLU A 192 16.39 -7.37 -14.13
N HIS A 193 16.01 -6.61 -15.16
CA HIS A 193 15.43 -5.29 -14.99
C HIS A 193 14.12 -5.34 -14.21
N ALA A 194 13.26 -6.32 -14.49
CA ALA A 194 12.04 -6.54 -13.75
C ALA A 194 12.31 -6.91 -12.28
N ILE A 195 13.30 -7.77 -12.01
CA ILE A 195 13.69 -8.15 -10.64
C ILE A 195 14.26 -6.96 -9.86
N ARG A 196 15.12 -6.14 -10.47
CA ARG A 196 15.62 -4.89 -9.84
C ARG A 196 14.47 -3.95 -9.47
N ALA A 197 13.48 -3.82 -10.34
CA ALA A 197 12.29 -3.02 -10.05
C ALA A 197 11.46 -3.62 -8.89
N GLU A 198 11.43 -4.95 -8.75
CA GLU A 198 10.74 -5.64 -7.64
C GLU A 198 11.40 -5.26 -6.31
N GLU A 199 12.72 -5.29 -6.27
CA GLU A 199 13.52 -5.01 -5.09
C GLU A 199 13.38 -3.56 -4.65
N VAL A 200 13.46 -2.61 -5.58
CA VAL A 200 13.22 -1.18 -5.30
C VAL A 200 11.81 -0.97 -4.72
N THR A 201 10.81 -1.64 -5.28
CA THR A 201 9.42 -1.53 -4.81
C THR A 201 9.25 -2.14 -3.41
N ARG A 202 9.90 -3.27 -3.15
CA ARG A 202 9.92 -3.91 -1.83
C ARG A 202 10.57 -2.99 -0.79
N ASP A 203 11.72 -2.42 -1.11
CA ASP A 203 12.45 -1.50 -0.22
C ASP A 203 11.62 -0.27 0.13
N LEU A 204 10.92 0.29 -0.87
CA LEU A 204 10.00 1.40 -0.67
C LEU A 204 8.84 1.00 0.27
N PHE A 205 8.28 -0.21 0.10
CA PHE A 205 7.21 -0.70 0.97
C PHE A 205 7.68 -0.92 2.42
N GLU A 206 8.87 -1.49 2.61
CA GLU A 206 9.47 -1.73 3.92
C GLU A 206 9.74 -0.43 4.67
N ARG A 207 10.15 0.64 3.98
CA ARG A 207 10.32 1.99 4.55
C ARG A 207 9.00 2.72 4.76
N TRP A 208 7.97 2.44 3.94
CA TRP A 208 6.68 3.12 4.01
C TRP A 208 5.80 2.66 5.18
N LEU A 209 5.77 1.34 5.43
CA LEU A 209 4.97 0.76 6.50
C LEU A 209 5.24 1.36 7.89
N PRO A 210 6.51 1.56 8.33
CA PRO A 210 6.78 2.19 9.62
C PRO A 210 6.33 3.65 9.65
N ILE A 211 6.43 4.41 8.55
CA ILE A 211 5.93 5.80 8.49
C ILE A 211 4.42 5.84 8.77
N HIS A 212 3.63 5.00 8.10
CA HIS A 212 2.19 4.92 8.35
C HIS A 212 1.88 4.45 9.78
N THR A 213 2.68 3.51 10.31
CA THR A 213 2.49 2.99 11.68
C THR A 213 2.79 4.07 12.73
N VAL A 214 3.89 4.81 12.59
CA VAL A 214 4.30 5.88 13.51
C VAL A 214 3.28 7.01 13.49
N THR A 215 2.85 7.45 12.31
CA THR A 215 1.80 8.48 12.19
C THR A 215 0.48 8.03 12.82
N ALA A 216 0.10 6.75 12.66
CA ALA A 216 -1.07 6.19 13.34
C ALA A 216 -0.91 6.17 14.88
N ILE A 217 0.27 5.83 15.41
CA ILE A 217 0.53 5.86 16.86
C ILE A 217 0.36 7.29 17.40
N LEU A 218 0.94 8.28 16.72
CA LEU A 218 0.79 9.69 17.10
C LEU A 218 -0.67 10.14 17.03
N LEU A 219 -1.42 9.71 16.00
CA LEU A 219 -2.85 9.98 15.87
C LEU A 219 -3.63 9.47 17.08
N TYR A 220 -3.41 8.21 17.48
CA TYR A 220 -4.12 7.64 18.63
C TYR A 220 -3.74 8.31 19.94
N GLY A 221 -2.49 8.74 20.10
CA GLY A 221 -2.07 9.56 21.25
C GLY A 221 -2.84 10.88 21.32
N LEU A 222 -2.95 11.60 20.21
CA LEU A 222 -3.74 12.83 20.12
C LEU A 222 -5.23 12.57 20.32
N LEU A 223 -5.78 11.48 19.79
CA LEU A 223 -7.18 11.10 19.96
C LEU A 223 -7.49 10.81 21.43
N ALA A 224 -6.63 10.06 22.11
CA ALA A 224 -6.76 9.79 23.54
C ALA A 224 -6.73 11.09 24.36
N LEU A 225 -5.78 11.99 24.05
CA LEU A 225 -5.70 13.30 24.70
C LEU A 225 -6.94 14.16 24.43
N HIS A 226 -7.49 14.11 23.22
CA HIS A 226 -8.72 14.82 22.85
C HIS A 226 -9.92 14.30 23.65
N VAL A 227 -10.12 12.97 23.69
CA VAL A 227 -11.20 12.35 24.48
C VAL A 227 -11.02 12.63 25.96
N TRP A 228 -9.79 12.54 26.49
CA TRP A 228 -9.47 12.88 27.87
C TRP A 228 -9.79 14.34 28.20
N SER A 229 -9.41 15.27 27.32
CA SER A 229 -9.74 16.68 27.49
C SER A 229 -11.26 16.91 27.48
N GLY A 230 -12.00 16.17 26.66
CA GLY A 230 -13.46 16.17 26.67
C GLY A 230 -14.00 15.72 28.01
N TYR A 231 -13.52 14.58 28.53
CA TYR A 231 -13.91 14.08 29.84
C TYR A 231 -13.57 15.05 30.99
N TYR A 232 -12.36 15.59 31.01
CA TYR A 232 -11.85 16.46 32.08
C TYR A 232 -12.52 17.84 32.07
N TYR A 233 -12.72 18.45 30.90
CA TYR A 233 -13.30 19.79 30.77
C TYR A 233 -14.81 19.79 30.45
N GLY A 234 -15.44 18.64 30.17
CA GLY A 234 -16.88 18.63 29.89
C GLY A 234 -17.53 17.29 29.53
N PHE A 235 -18.36 16.80 30.46
CA PHE A 235 -19.77 16.58 30.12
C PHE A 235 -20.59 17.71 30.74
N ARG A 236 -20.59 18.89 30.11
CA ARG A 236 -21.33 20.07 30.61
C ARG A 236 -22.86 19.93 30.54
N TRP A 237 -23.37 18.84 29.97
CA TRP A 237 -24.80 18.45 29.91
C TRP A 237 -25.21 17.44 30.99
N LEU A 238 -24.27 16.95 31.81
CA LEU A 238 -24.57 16.14 33.00
C LEU A 238 -24.81 17.03 34.25
N ARG A 239 -24.93 18.35 34.07
CA ARG A 239 -25.32 19.33 35.08
C ARG A 239 -26.49 20.14 34.58
#